data_AF-W7Y175-F1
#
_entry.id   AF-W7Y175-F1
#
_cell.length_a   1.000
_cell.length_b   1.000
_cell.length_c   1.000
_cell.angle_alpha   90.00
_cell.angle_beta   90.00
_cell.angle_gamma   90.00
#
_symmetry.space_group_name_H-M   'P 1'
#
loop_
_entity.id
_entity.type
_entity.pdbx_description
1 polymer ?
#
loop_
_entity_poly.entity_id
_entity_poly.type
_entity_poly.pdbx_seq_one_letter_code
_entity_poly.pdbx_strand_id
1 'polypeptide(L)'
;MNIQKINNWFEKRADGIIKNRWLIIVTSIVLVGIAFMGLPKVEMESSWDGYFLEGDPMLVKTDEFKEIFGNDEFVAILTECDNTFSKESLELIRELSNELMDSLAYAEKITSLTDIEFMTGTEYGMQIEQIVPDVIPSDPALLDSIRQKVYSKPNIARKLVSKDGRLSWILLKLRTFPKDSVWKQTSNIGPDMLTGQQTEHIISKEKYSAISPRATGMPYLSTKKQHFFAKEMGRVMGLAILLAIVVLAFATKSIRGVLFPLLTSIAAVVMLYGLTGHIGYKIDSSMTSIPVILAFAIAIAYNIHLFSYFKKQFTFHGKRKVAVKEAVTELGWPILFSALTTMSALLTFLVIPMKPLRFVGIGTASCVLFTLLMVLFLVPALLSFGKDKEPHPVIRQKGGCCSTAK
;
A
#
# COMPACT_ATOMS: atom_id res chain seq x y z
N MET A 1 -19.67 34.32 -14.32
CA MET A 1 -20.27 33.30 -13.43
C MET A 1 -21.28 34.01 -12.52
N ASN A 2 -22.58 33.67 -12.61
CA ASN A 2 -23.60 34.33 -11.78
C ASN A 2 -23.74 33.57 -10.45
N ILE A 3 -23.02 34.05 -9.42
CA ILE A 3 -22.93 33.43 -8.09
C ILE A 3 -24.33 33.28 -7.46
N GLN A 4 -25.20 34.26 -7.66
CA GLN A 4 -26.54 34.26 -7.07
C GLN A 4 -27.41 33.13 -7.63
N LYS A 5 -27.32 32.84 -8.94
CA LYS A 5 -27.99 31.67 -9.54
C LYS A 5 -27.45 30.35 -9.00
N ILE A 6 -26.14 30.27 -8.74
CA ILE A 6 -25.50 29.06 -8.19
C ILE A 6 -25.94 28.85 -6.74
N ASN A 7 -25.91 29.88 -5.91
CA ASN A 7 -26.36 29.81 -4.51
C ASN A 7 -27.84 29.42 -4.44
N ASN A 8 -28.70 30.01 -5.29
CA ASN A 8 -30.12 29.63 -5.36
C ASN A 8 -30.32 28.15 -5.76
N TRP A 9 -29.42 27.57 -6.56
CA TRP A 9 -29.46 26.14 -6.88
C TRP A 9 -29.12 25.29 -5.65
N PHE A 10 -28.05 25.63 -4.93
CA PHE A 10 -27.68 24.95 -3.68
C PHE A 10 -28.74 25.11 -2.60
N GLU A 11 -29.38 26.27 -2.52
CA GLU A 11 -30.48 26.53 -1.60
C GLU A 11 -31.66 25.57 -1.84
N LYS A 12 -32.10 25.43 -3.10
CA LYS A 12 -33.17 24.46 -3.46
C LYS A 12 -32.77 23.03 -3.14
N ARG A 13 -31.50 22.67 -3.33
CA ARG A 13 -30.97 21.34 -2.97
C ARG A 13 -30.95 21.15 -1.46
N ALA A 14 -30.59 22.17 -0.69
CA ALA A 14 -30.61 22.13 0.77
C ALA A 14 -32.03 21.89 1.32
N ASP A 15 -33.04 22.56 0.76
CA ASP A 15 -34.45 22.32 1.11
C ASP A 15 -34.87 20.88 0.81
N GLY A 16 -34.48 20.36 -0.36
CA GLY A 16 -34.70 18.96 -0.73
C GLY A 16 -34.01 17.97 0.23
N ILE A 17 -32.78 18.26 0.64
CA ILE A 17 -32.02 17.44 1.59
C ILE A 17 -32.72 17.41 2.95
N ILE A 18 -33.18 18.56 3.46
CA ILE A 18 -33.87 18.64 4.75
C ILE A 18 -35.22 17.91 4.70
N LYS A 19 -35.97 18.03 3.60
CA LYS A 19 -37.25 17.34 3.41
C LYS A 19 -37.09 15.82 3.35
N ASN A 20 -36.08 15.35 2.62
CA ASN A 20 -35.84 13.92 2.36
C ASN A 20 -34.70 13.33 3.22
N ARG A 21 -34.39 13.93 4.37
CA ARG A 21 -33.22 13.57 5.20
C ARG A 21 -33.14 12.10 5.59
N TRP A 22 -34.28 11.45 5.86
CA TRP A 22 -34.32 10.01 6.18
C TRP A 22 -33.94 9.16 4.97
N LEU A 23 -34.50 9.50 3.80
CA LEU A 23 -34.16 8.82 2.55
C LEU A 23 -32.65 8.93 2.27
N ILE A 24 -32.07 10.12 2.44
CA ILE A 24 -30.63 10.33 2.22
C ILE A 24 -29.79 9.47 3.16
N ILE A 25 -30.12 9.45 4.46
CA ILE A 25 -29.39 8.64 5.45
C ILE A 25 -29.49 7.15 5.11
N VAL A 26 -30.70 6.65 4.81
CA VAL A 26 -30.91 5.25 4.45
C VAL A 26 -30.15 4.90 3.17
N THR A 27 -30.23 5.73 2.13
CA THR A 27 -29.49 5.51 0.89
C THR A 27 -27.98 5.52 1.12
N SER A 28 -27.45 6.46 1.92
CA SER A 28 -26.02 6.48 2.27
C SER A 28 -25.59 5.21 3.01
N ILE A 29 -26.40 4.74 3.97
CA ILE A 29 -26.12 3.50 4.72
C ILE A 29 -26.16 2.29 3.78
N VAL A 30 -27.15 2.21 2.88
CA VAL A 30 -27.26 1.12 1.89
C VAL A 30 -26.06 1.13 0.95
N LEU A 31 -25.67 2.28 0.40
CA LEU A 31 -24.51 2.39 -0.48
C LEU A 31 -23.21 1.98 0.22
N VAL A 32 -23.00 2.45 1.45
CA VAL A 32 -21.83 2.05 2.25
C VAL A 32 -21.89 0.57 2.59
N GLY A 33 -23.07 0.03 2.90
CA GLY A 33 -23.27 -1.40 3.19
C GLY A 33 -22.98 -2.29 1.99
N ILE A 34 -23.46 -1.91 0.80
CA ILE A 34 -23.14 -2.61 -0.46
C ILE A 34 -21.64 -2.56 -0.71
N ALA A 35 -21.01 -1.39 -0.58
CA ALA A 35 -19.56 -1.29 -0.75
C ALA A 35 -18.80 -2.14 0.28
N PHE A 36 -19.22 -2.15 1.54
CA PHE A 36 -18.60 -2.95 2.60
C PHE A 36 -18.56 -4.44 2.25
N MET A 37 -19.60 -4.99 1.61
CA MET A 37 -19.62 -6.39 1.13
C MET A 37 -18.55 -6.69 0.06
N GLY A 38 -17.98 -5.67 -0.58
CA GLY A 38 -16.90 -5.81 -1.55
C GLY A 38 -15.51 -5.83 -0.91
N LEU A 39 -15.35 -5.38 0.34
CA LEU A 39 -14.03 -5.31 0.99
C LEU A 39 -13.32 -6.67 1.08
N PRO A 40 -13.98 -7.80 1.42
CA PRO A 40 -13.32 -9.10 1.45
C PRO A 40 -12.85 -9.59 0.06
N LYS A 41 -13.36 -8.99 -1.02
CA LYS A 41 -13.04 -9.34 -2.41
C LYS A 41 -11.92 -8.49 -3.00
N VAL A 42 -11.33 -7.59 -2.21
CA VAL A 42 -10.22 -6.74 -2.68
C VAL A 42 -9.00 -7.62 -2.96
N GLU A 43 -8.56 -7.63 -4.22
CA GLU A 43 -7.35 -8.33 -4.63
C GLU A 43 -6.15 -7.37 -4.61
N MET A 44 -5.10 -7.79 -3.92
CA MET A 44 -3.83 -7.07 -3.90
C MET A 44 -2.88 -7.67 -4.92
N GLU A 45 -2.29 -6.83 -5.75
CA GLU A 45 -1.18 -7.17 -6.64
C GLU A 45 0.13 -6.80 -5.93
N SER A 46 1.13 -7.68 -6.04
CA SER A 46 2.46 -7.46 -5.47
C SER A 46 3.59 -7.70 -6.46
N SER A 47 3.27 -8.18 -7.66
CA SER A 47 4.23 -8.42 -8.73
C SER A 47 4.60 -7.13 -9.47
N TRP A 48 5.83 -7.09 -10.01
CA TRP A 48 6.27 -5.99 -10.87
C TRP A 48 5.62 -6.04 -12.25
N ASP A 49 5.26 -7.22 -12.75
CA ASP A 49 4.54 -7.37 -14.02
C ASP A 49 3.21 -6.59 -14.00
N GLY A 50 2.57 -6.52 -12.83
CA GLY A 50 1.37 -5.72 -12.59
C GLY A 50 1.56 -4.21 -12.76
N TYR A 51 2.79 -3.71 -12.90
CA TYR A 51 3.06 -2.27 -13.08
C TYR A 51 2.83 -1.82 -14.53
N PHE A 52 3.09 -2.72 -15.48
CA PHE A 52 3.02 -2.42 -16.90
C PHE A 52 1.61 -2.57 -17.46
N LEU A 53 1.32 -1.81 -18.52
CA LEU A 53 0.05 -1.90 -19.23
C LEU A 53 -0.02 -3.17 -20.08
N GLU A 54 -1.25 -3.60 -20.40
CA GLU A 54 -1.44 -4.69 -21.36
C GLU A 54 -0.85 -4.30 -22.72
N GLY A 55 -0.04 -5.19 -23.30
CA GLY A 55 0.65 -4.96 -24.57
C GLY A 55 1.93 -4.11 -24.50
N ASP A 56 2.44 -3.81 -23.30
CA ASP A 56 3.74 -3.14 -23.16
C ASP A 56 4.87 -4.00 -23.78
N PRO A 57 5.73 -3.42 -24.64
CA PRO A 57 6.82 -4.17 -25.28
C PRO A 57 7.76 -4.87 -24.28
N MET A 58 7.94 -4.30 -23.09
CA MET A 58 8.76 -4.89 -22.03
C MET A 58 8.11 -6.15 -21.45
N LEU A 59 6.78 -6.16 -21.27
CA LEU A 59 6.07 -7.36 -20.83
C LEU A 59 6.21 -8.48 -21.86
N VAL A 60 5.99 -8.17 -23.14
CA VAL A 60 6.12 -9.18 -24.22
C VAL A 60 7.52 -9.80 -24.22
N LYS A 61 8.57 -8.99 -24.05
CA LYS A 61 9.96 -9.47 -23.98
C LYS A 61 10.26 -10.27 -22.71
N THR A 62 9.62 -9.91 -21.60
CA THR A 62 9.74 -10.64 -20.34
C THR A 62 9.04 -11.99 -20.43
N ASP A 63 7.86 -12.04 -21.05
CA ASP A 63 7.12 -13.29 -21.30
C ASP A 63 7.91 -14.21 -22.24
N GLU A 64 8.48 -13.67 -23.32
CA GLU A 64 9.38 -14.41 -24.23
C GLU A 64 10.61 -14.97 -23.49
N PHE A 65 11.22 -14.18 -22.60
CA PHE A 65 12.33 -14.64 -21.76
C PHE A 65 11.88 -15.77 -20.82
N LYS A 66 10.72 -15.65 -20.16
CA LYS A 66 10.17 -16.65 -19.25
C LYS A 66 9.82 -17.95 -19.99
N GLU A 67 9.34 -17.88 -21.24
CA GLU A 67 9.09 -19.07 -22.05
C GLU A 67 10.38 -19.84 -22.41
N ILE A 68 11.48 -19.13 -22.66
CA ILE A 68 12.77 -19.75 -23.05
C ILE A 68 13.56 -20.23 -21.83
N PHE A 69 13.67 -19.40 -20.80
CA PHE A 69 14.56 -19.62 -19.65
C PHE A 69 13.84 -20.11 -18.39
N GLY A 70 12.51 -20.19 -18.44
CA GLY A 70 11.63 -20.68 -17.38
C GLY A 70 11.27 -19.62 -16.34
N ASN A 71 12.27 -18.96 -15.74
CA ASN A 71 12.04 -18.03 -14.64
C ASN A 71 13.08 -16.91 -14.58
N ASP A 72 12.65 -15.74 -14.11
CA ASP A 72 13.48 -14.58 -13.76
C ASP A 72 13.58 -14.34 -12.24
N GLU A 73 12.82 -15.10 -11.44
CA GLU A 73 12.86 -14.97 -9.99
C GLU A 73 13.97 -15.78 -9.33
N PHE A 74 14.56 -15.18 -8.31
CA PHE A 74 15.61 -15.76 -7.49
C PHE A 74 15.50 -15.27 -6.05
N VAL A 75 16.12 -16.03 -5.15
CA VAL A 75 16.46 -15.60 -3.80
C VAL A 75 17.97 -15.51 -3.73
N ALA A 76 18.51 -14.39 -3.26
CA ALA A 76 19.94 -14.24 -3.04
C ALA A 76 20.20 -13.96 -1.56
N ILE A 77 21.20 -14.60 -0.99
CA ILE A 77 21.59 -14.44 0.41
C ILE A 77 23.02 -13.94 0.46
N LEU A 78 23.22 -12.82 1.13
CA LEU A 78 24.51 -12.28 1.45
C LEU A 78 24.90 -12.77 2.84
N THR A 79 26.01 -13.48 2.94
CA THR A 79 26.62 -13.87 4.21
C THR A 79 27.74 -12.89 4.55
N GLU A 80 27.89 -12.56 5.83
CA GLU A 80 28.89 -11.64 6.36
C GLU A 80 29.61 -12.28 7.55
N CYS A 81 30.93 -12.43 7.47
CA CYS A 81 31.78 -12.95 8.54
C CYS A 81 33.21 -12.37 8.43
N ASP A 82 34.08 -12.68 9.40
CA ASP A 82 35.46 -12.18 9.39
C ASP A 82 36.31 -12.84 8.30
N ASN A 83 36.08 -14.13 8.03
CA ASN A 83 36.75 -14.85 6.96
C ASN A 83 35.83 -15.93 6.37
N THR A 84 35.34 -15.70 5.15
CA THR A 84 34.49 -16.65 4.40
C THR A 84 35.21 -17.97 4.14
N PHE A 85 36.54 -17.96 4.03
CA PHE A 85 37.36 -19.13 3.76
C PHE A 85 37.74 -19.93 5.01
N SER A 86 37.21 -19.57 6.18
CA SER A 86 37.36 -20.42 7.36
C SER A 86 36.57 -21.72 7.17
N LYS A 87 37.03 -22.81 7.80
CA LYS A 87 36.33 -24.11 7.74
C LYS A 87 34.87 -23.96 8.20
N GLU A 88 34.66 -23.32 9.34
CA GLU A 88 33.34 -23.08 9.92
C GLU A 88 32.43 -22.31 8.96
N SER A 89 32.92 -21.20 8.38
CA SER A 89 32.13 -20.40 7.42
C SER A 89 31.75 -21.20 6.17
N LEU A 90 32.69 -21.97 5.61
CA LEU A 90 32.43 -22.80 4.43
C LEU A 90 31.43 -23.93 4.74
N GLU A 91 31.53 -24.56 5.91
CA GLU A 91 30.57 -25.58 6.37
C GLU A 91 29.18 -24.97 6.53
N LEU A 92 29.06 -23.82 7.19
CA LEU A 92 27.79 -23.11 7.37
C LEU A 92 27.17 -22.64 6.04
N ILE A 93 27.99 -22.15 5.09
CA ILE A 93 27.52 -21.75 3.75
C ILE A 93 26.99 -22.97 2.99
N ARG A 94 27.66 -24.12 3.07
CA ARG A 94 27.21 -25.36 2.42
C ARG A 94 25.92 -25.89 3.07
N GLU A 95 25.86 -25.92 4.39
CA GLU A 95 24.66 -26.33 5.12
C GLU A 95 23.47 -25.43 4.82
N LEU A 96 23.68 -24.11 4.81
CA LEU A 96 22.63 -23.14 4.45
C LEU A 96 22.17 -23.34 3.01
N SER A 97 23.11 -23.54 2.08
CA SER A 97 22.81 -23.84 0.67
C SER A 97 21.92 -25.08 0.56
N ASN A 98 22.34 -26.19 1.17
CA ASN A 98 21.59 -27.45 1.11
C ASN A 98 20.20 -27.32 1.75
N GLU A 99 20.10 -26.67 2.92
CA GLU A 99 18.82 -26.50 3.59
C GLU A 99 17.82 -25.67 2.76
N LEU A 100 18.28 -24.64 2.05
CA LEU A 100 17.45 -23.86 1.12
C LEU A 100 17.00 -24.69 -0.07
N MET A 101 17.88 -25.51 -0.64
CA MET A 101 17.55 -26.40 -1.76
C MET A 101 16.48 -27.42 -1.37
N ASP A 102 16.61 -28.01 -0.18
CA ASP A 102 15.73 -29.10 0.27
C ASP A 102 14.39 -28.59 0.81
N SER A 103 14.37 -27.42 1.43
CA SER A 103 13.17 -26.92 2.13
C SER A 103 12.25 -26.07 1.25
N LEU A 104 12.77 -25.42 0.21
CA LEU A 104 11.99 -24.53 -0.64
C LEU A 104 11.39 -25.31 -1.83
N ALA A 105 10.07 -25.38 -1.89
CA ALA A 105 9.34 -26.19 -2.87
C ALA A 105 9.68 -25.88 -4.34
N TYR A 106 10.10 -24.64 -4.62
CA TYR A 106 10.42 -24.18 -5.97
C TYR A 106 11.93 -23.98 -6.18
N ALA A 107 12.80 -24.51 -5.31
CA ALA A 107 14.24 -24.50 -5.55
C ALA A 107 14.61 -25.25 -6.84
N GLU A 108 15.42 -24.63 -7.71
CA GLU A 108 15.91 -25.27 -8.94
C GLU A 108 17.42 -25.51 -8.88
N LYS A 109 18.18 -24.45 -8.59
CA LYS A 109 19.64 -24.47 -8.63
C LYS A 109 20.23 -23.47 -7.67
N ILE A 110 21.29 -23.86 -6.97
CA ILE A 110 22.09 -22.96 -6.14
C ILE A 110 23.39 -22.61 -6.86
N THR A 111 23.91 -21.44 -6.55
CA THR A 111 25.25 -21.01 -6.91
C THR A 111 25.81 -20.27 -5.70
N SER A 112 26.74 -20.92 -5.01
CA SER A 112 27.43 -20.38 -3.85
C SER A 112 28.90 -20.73 -3.91
N LEU A 113 29.73 -20.17 -3.02
CA LEU A 113 31.15 -20.48 -2.99
C LEU A 113 31.44 -22.00 -2.87
N THR A 114 30.55 -22.75 -2.22
CA THR A 114 30.71 -24.18 -1.92
C THR A 114 30.11 -25.11 -2.98
N ASP A 115 29.56 -24.57 -4.07
CA ASP A 115 28.83 -25.32 -5.11
C ASP A 115 29.28 -24.94 -6.54
N ILE A 116 30.47 -24.34 -6.68
CA ILE A 116 31.02 -23.98 -7.99
C ILE A 116 31.98 -25.05 -8.48
N GLU A 117 31.72 -25.49 -9.70
CA GLU A 117 32.64 -26.30 -10.48
C GLU A 117 33.80 -25.47 -11.06
N PHE A 118 35.00 -26.02 -10.94
CA PHE A 118 36.23 -25.51 -11.48
C PHE A 118 36.79 -26.50 -12.48
N MET A 119 36.87 -26.06 -13.73
CA MET A 119 37.56 -26.82 -14.77
C MET A 119 39.05 -26.49 -14.78
N THR A 120 39.86 -27.55 -14.73
CA THR A 120 41.33 -27.55 -14.78
C THR A 120 41.78 -28.44 -15.95
N GLY A 121 42.71 -27.92 -16.75
CA GLY A 121 43.37 -28.72 -17.77
C GLY A 121 44.49 -29.56 -17.15
N THR A 122 44.44 -30.87 -17.35
CA THR A 122 45.48 -31.83 -16.95
C THR A 122 46.09 -32.46 -18.20
N GLU A 123 47.23 -33.14 -18.05
CA GLU A 123 47.89 -33.86 -19.16
C GLU A 123 46.98 -34.92 -19.82
N TYR A 124 45.97 -35.41 -19.09
CA TYR A 124 45.02 -36.43 -19.55
C TYR A 124 43.68 -35.87 -20.04
N GLY A 125 43.49 -34.54 -20.02
CA GLY A 125 42.26 -33.87 -20.46
C GLY A 125 41.73 -32.84 -19.47
N MET A 126 40.42 -32.54 -19.55
CA MET A 126 39.77 -31.60 -18.63
C MET A 126 39.22 -32.34 -17.41
N GLN A 127 39.59 -31.87 -16.22
CA GLN A 127 39.02 -32.33 -14.96
C GLN A 127 38.05 -31.27 -14.42
N ILE A 128 36.88 -31.70 -13.97
CA ILE A 128 35.89 -30.86 -13.29
C ILE A 128 35.94 -31.22 -11.81
N GLU A 129 36.23 -30.24 -10.98
CA GLU A 129 36.34 -30.40 -9.52
C GLU A 129 35.67 -29.21 -8.84
N GLN A 130 35.08 -29.40 -7.65
CA GLN A 130 34.55 -28.28 -6.89
C GLN A 130 35.68 -27.41 -6.35
N ILE A 131 35.50 -26.08 -6.36
CA ILE A 131 36.52 -25.18 -5.78
C ILE A 131 36.71 -25.46 -4.29
N VAL A 132 35.61 -25.71 -3.59
CA VAL A 132 35.60 -26.14 -2.19
C VAL A 132 35.31 -27.65 -2.18
N PRO A 133 36.23 -28.49 -1.69
CA PRO A 133 36.02 -29.94 -1.64
C PRO A 133 34.81 -30.32 -0.76
N ASP A 134 34.24 -31.51 -0.97
CA ASP A 134 33.13 -32.05 -0.17
C ASP A 134 33.50 -32.14 1.32
N VAL A 135 34.73 -32.57 1.60
CA VAL A 135 35.30 -32.55 2.95
C VAL A 135 36.18 -31.31 3.08
N ILE A 136 35.70 -30.33 3.85
CA ILE A 136 36.41 -29.06 4.03
C ILE A 136 37.64 -29.28 4.94
N PRO A 137 38.85 -28.95 4.47
CA PRO A 137 40.07 -29.18 5.24
C PRO A 137 40.13 -28.27 6.47
N SER A 138 40.78 -28.74 7.53
CA SER A 138 41.05 -27.94 8.73
C SER A 138 42.42 -27.25 8.69
N ASP A 139 43.29 -27.65 7.75
CA ASP A 139 44.62 -27.08 7.57
C ASP A 139 44.54 -25.67 6.97
N PRO A 140 45.09 -24.63 7.64
CA PRO A 140 45.13 -23.27 7.11
C PRO A 140 45.78 -23.14 5.73
N ALA A 141 46.79 -23.95 5.40
CA ALA A 141 47.46 -23.88 4.10
C ALA A 141 46.54 -24.33 2.96
N LEU A 142 45.73 -25.37 3.20
CA LEU A 142 44.73 -25.85 2.24
C LEU A 142 43.57 -24.84 2.08
N LEU A 143 43.14 -24.20 3.17
CA LEU A 143 42.12 -23.14 3.10
C LEU A 143 42.62 -21.92 2.32
N ASP A 144 43.89 -21.53 2.47
CA ASP A 144 44.47 -20.46 1.66
C ASP A 144 44.62 -20.85 0.19
N SER A 145 44.90 -22.13 -0.11
CA SER A 145 44.87 -22.63 -1.48
C SER A 145 43.49 -22.49 -2.13
N ILE A 146 42.41 -22.80 -1.39
CA ILE A 146 41.03 -22.58 -1.86
C ILE A 146 40.81 -21.09 -2.16
N ARG A 147 41.23 -20.21 -1.25
CA ARG A 147 41.15 -18.76 -1.41
C ARG A 147 41.86 -18.30 -2.69
N GLN A 148 43.10 -18.72 -2.90
CA GLN A 148 43.89 -18.38 -4.09
C GLN A 148 43.22 -18.91 -5.36
N LYS A 149 42.69 -20.15 -5.34
CA LYS A 149 42.00 -20.77 -6.48
C LYS A 149 40.74 -19.98 -6.86
N VAL A 150 39.94 -19.50 -5.89
CA VAL A 150 38.79 -18.63 -6.15
C VAL A 150 39.22 -17.33 -6.82
N TYR A 151 40.19 -16.61 -6.24
CA TYR A 151 40.62 -15.31 -6.78
C TYR A 151 41.41 -15.41 -8.10
N SER A 152 41.93 -16.60 -8.44
CA SER A 152 42.56 -16.85 -9.75
C SER A 152 41.59 -16.66 -10.92
N LYS A 153 40.28 -16.81 -10.69
CA LYS A 153 39.21 -16.53 -11.66
C LYS A 153 38.43 -15.27 -11.25
N PRO A 154 38.94 -14.06 -11.56
CA PRO A 154 38.37 -12.81 -11.06
C PRO A 154 36.91 -12.60 -11.45
N ASN A 155 36.45 -13.13 -12.58
CA ASN A 155 35.06 -13.00 -13.02
C ASN A 155 34.06 -13.82 -12.18
N ILE A 156 34.50 -14.92 -11.57
CA ILE A 156 33.70 -15.74 -10.65
C ILE A 156 33.79 -15.13 -9.25
N ALA A 157 35.01 -14.85 -8.79
CA ALA A 157 35.25 -14.27 -7.47
C ALA A 157 34.47 -12.97 -7.26
N ARG A 158 34.53 -12.01 -8.21
CA ARG A 158 33.82 -10.72 -8.10
C ARG A 158 32.30 -10.85 -7.99
N LYS A 159 31.71 -11.97 -8.44
CA LYS A 159 30.26 -12.19 -8.39
C LYS A 159 29.81 -12.86 -7.08
N LEU A 160 30.73 -13.52 -6.35
CA LEU A 160 30.37 -14.43 -5.27
C LEU A 160 31.08 -14.18 -3.95
N VAL A 161 32.24 -13.51 -3.95
CA VAL A 161 33.01 -13.19 -2.73
C VAL A 161 33.60 -11.78 -2.84
N SER A 162 33.55 -11.02 -1.75
CA SER A 162 34.20 -9.70 -1.69
C SER A 162 35.72 -9.79 -1.80
N LYS A 163 36.39 -8.69 -2.15
CA LYS A 163 37.87 -8.67 -2.26
C LYS A 163 38.59 -8.96 -0.95
N ASP A 164 38.00 -8.56 0.17
CA ASP A 164 38.51 -8.80 1.52
C ASP A 164 38.13 -10.19 2.08
N GLY A 165 37.27 -10.94 1.40
CA GLY A 165 36.86 -12.29 1.81
C GLY A 165 35.84 -12.31 2.96
N ARG A 166 35.21 -11.18 3.28
CA ARG A 166 34.22 -11.08 4.38
C ARG A 166 32.79 -11.36 3.96
N LEU A 167 32.46 -11.07 2.71
CA LEU A 167 31.11 -11.23 2.17
C LEU A 167 31.06 -12.34 1.13
N SER A 168 30.00 -13.14 1.14
CA SER A 168 29.74 -14.13 0.08
C SER A 168 28.27 -14.21 -0.31
N TRP A 169 28.01 -14.51 -1.59
CA TRP A 169 26.68 -14.72 -2.12
C TRP A 169 26.33 -16.20 -2.21
N ILE A 170 25.10 -16.51 -1.80
CA ILE A 170 24.38 -17.75 -2.14
C ILE A 170 23.21 -17.32 -3.03
N LEU A 171 23.22 -17.72 -4.29
CA LEU A 171 22.15 -17.43 -5.25
C LEU A 171 21.31 -18.69 -5.47
N LEU A 172 20.03 -18.62 -5.14
CA LEU A 172 19.05 -19.67 -5.40
C LEU A 172 18.16 -19.24 -6.57
N LYS A 173 18.31 -19.95 -7.70
CA LYS A 173 17.37 -19.89 -8.82
C LYS A 173 16.12 -20.69 -8.46
N LEU A 174 14.96 -20.09 -8.70
CA LEU A 174 13.67 -20.74 -8.48
C LEU A 174 13.09 -21.27 -9.79
N ARG A 175 12.24 -22.30 -9.70
CA ARG A 175 11.34 -22.71 -10.78
C ARG A 175 10.22 -21.70 -10.93
N THR A 176 9.62 -21.65 -12.12
CA THR A 176 8.47 -20.79 -12.41
C THR A 176 7.32 -21.06 -11.45
N PHE A 177 6.80 -20.01 -10.83
CA PHE A 177 5.60 -20.13 -10.02
C PHE A 177 4.37 -20.38 -10.90
N PRO A 178 3.41 -21.19 -10.42
CA PRO A 178 2.14 -21.36 -11.10
C PRO A 178 1.38 -20.04 -11.22
N LYS A 179 0.56 -19.89 -12.27
CA LYS A 179 -0.33 -18.72 -12.44
C LYS A 179 -1.33 -18.61 -11.29
N ASP A 180 -1.77 -17.38 -10.99
CA ASP A 180 -2.78 -17.07 -9.97
C ASP A 180 -4.01 -17.97 -10.00
N SER A 181 -4.53 -18.25 -11.19
CA SER A 181 -5.72 -19.09 -11.38
C SER A 181 -5.54 -20.52 -10.88
N VAL A 182 -4.31 -21.01 -10.76
CA VAL A 182 -3.98 -22.38 -10.34
C VAL A 182 -3.73 -22.45 -8.85
N TRP A 183 -2.82 -21.61 -8.32
CA TRP A 183 -2.43 -21.71 -6.90
C TRP A 183 -3.52 -21.18 -5.95
N LYS A 184 -4.33 -20.19 -6.36
CA LYS A 184 -5.46 -19.70 -5.54
C LYS A 184 -6.52 -20.77 -5.27
N GLN A 185 -6.53 -21.89 -6.00
CA GLN A 185 -7.43 -23.02 -5.75
C GLN A 185 -6.96 -23.89 -4.57
N THR A 186 -5.67 -23.86 -4.26
CA THR A 186 -5.03 -24.78 -3.30
C THR A 186 -4.48 -24.07 -2.07
N SER A 187 -4.17 -22.78 -2.17
CA SER A 187 -3.59 -21.98 -1.09
C SER A 187 -4.15 -20.56 -1.07
N ASN A 188 -4.26 -20.00 0.14
CA ASN A 188 -4.57 -18.58 0.36
C ASN A 188 -3.33 -17.67 0.28
N ILE A 189 -2.13 -18.27 0.25
CA ILE A 189 -0.85 -17.57 0.23
C ILE A 189 -0.14 -17.91 -1.08
N GLY A 190 0.35 -16.88 -1.77
CA GLY A 190 1.09 -17.04 -3.02
C GLY A 190 2.36 -17.87 -2.82
N PRO A 191 2.77 -18.66 -3.83
CA PRO A 191 3.99 -19.47 -3.76
C PRO A 191 5.26 -18.62 -3.58
N ASP A 192 5.26 -17.38 -4.09
CA ASP A 192 6.28 -16.36 -3.86
C ASP A 192 6.37 -15.97 -2.38
N MET A 193 5.22 -15.69 -1.76
CA MET A 193 5.15 -15.35 -0.34
C MET A 193 5.56 -16.52 0.55
N LEU A 194 5.15 -17.74 0.23
CA LEU A 194 5.57 -18.95 0.95
C LEU A 194 7.09 -19.13 0.87
N THR A 195 7.66 -18.99 -0.33
CA THR A 195 9.10 -19.06 -0.55
C THR A 195 9.84 -18.01 0.28
N GLY A 196 9.35 -16.77 0.30
CA GLY A 196 9.93 -15.70 1.11
C GLY A 196 9.82 -15.95 2.62
N GLN A 197 8.70 -16.47 3.11
CA GLN A 197 8.49 -16.82 4.53
C GLN A 197 9.43 -17.96 4.97
N GLN A 198 9.55 -19.00 4.16
CA GLN A 198 10.45 -20.12 4.44
C GLN A 198 11.91 -19.68 4.39
N THR A 199 12.29 -18.82 3.42
CA THR A 199 13.63 -18.24 3.35
C THR A 199 13.96 -17.48 4.64
N GLU A 200 13.06 -16.60 5.10
CA GLU A 200 13.24 -15.86 6.35
C GLU A 200 13.41 -16.80 7.55
N HIS A 201 12.60 -17.85 7.64
CA HIS A 201 12.68 -18.82 8.72
C HIS A 201 14.02 -19.57 8.74
N ILE A 202 14.53 -19.97 7.56
CA ILE A 202 15.81 -20.68 7.42
C ILE A 202 16.99 -19.79 7.82
N ILE A 203 17.09 -18.57 7.26
CA ILE A 203 18.22 -17.68 7.52
C ILE A 203 18.25 -17.16 8.97
N SER A 204 17.10 -17.16 9.66
CA SER A 204 16.99 -16.68 11.04
C SER A 204 17.36 -17.73 12.10
N LYS A 205 17.71 -18.96 11.70
CA LYS A 205 18.12 -20.00 12.66
C LYS A 205 19.44 -19.63 13.35
N GLU A 206 19.50 -19.85 14.66
CA GLU A 206 20.64 -19.48 15.50
C GLU A 206 21.97 -20.07 15.01
N LYS A 207 21.95 -21.28 14.44
CA LYS A 207 23.13 -21.95 13.87
C LYS A 207 23.82 -21.15 12.75
N TYR A 208 23.11 -20.26 12.05
CA TYR A 208 23.67 -19.45 10.97
C TYR A 208 24.11 -18.05 11.42
N SER A 209 23.99 -17.72 12.72
CA SER A 209 24.30 -16.39 13.23
C SER A 209 25.76 -15.96 12.99
N ALA A 210 26.70 -16.92 13.01
CA ALA A 210 28.12 -16.71 12.74
C ALA A 210 28.43 -16.15 11.33
N ILE A 211 27.55 -16.42 10.36
CA ILE A 211 27.67 -15.91 8.98
C ILE A 211 26.67 -14.79 8.66
N SER A 212 25.92 -14.32 9.66
CA SER A 212 24.99 -13.17 9.59
C SER A 212 24.23 -13.04 8.26
N PRO A 213 23.44 -14.07 7.86
CA PRO A 213 22.84 -14.13 6.53
C PRO A 213 21.76 -13.07 6.35
N ARG A 214 21.74 -12.41 5.18
CA ARG A 214 20.75 -11.42 4.79
C ARG A 214 20.22 -11.75 3.40
N ALA A 215 18.91 -11.98 3.28
CA ALA A 215 18.31 -12.32 1.99
C ALA A 215 17.83 -11.08 1.21
N THR A 216 17.73 -11.26 -0.10
CA THR A 216 17.12 -10.38 -1.10
C THR A 216 16.49 -11.24 -2.20
N GLY A 217 15.86 -10.59 -3.18
CA GLY A 217 15.08 -11.25 -4.21
C GLY A 217 13.58 -11.05 -4.00
N MET A 218 12.82 -11.14 -5.10
CA MET A 218 11.41 -10.75 -5.12
C MET A 218 10.52 -11.49 -4.12
N PRO A 219 10.59 -12.84 -4.00
CA PRO A 219 9.80 -13.59 -3.02
C PRO A 219 10.03 -13.13 -1.57
N TYR A 220 11.29 -12.91 -1.20
CA TYR A 220 11.68 -12.46 0.14
C TYR A 220 11.28 -11.00 0.39
N LEU A 221 11.58 -10.10 -0.55
CA LEU A 221 11.25 -8.68 -0.42
C LEU A 221 9.73 -8.45 -0.37
N SER A 222 8.95 -9.14 -1.19
CA SER A 222 7.48 -9.07 -1.18
C SER A 222 6.91 -9.53 0.15
N THR A 223 7.46 -10.61 0.73
CA THR A 223 7.06 -11.11 2.05
C THR A 223 7.37 -10.11 3.16
N LYS A 224 8.61 -9.58 3.20
CA LYS A 224 9.01 -8.55 4.17
C LYS A 224 8.18 -7.29 4.05
N LYS A 225 7.93 -6.84 2.82
CA LYS A 225 7.04 -5.72 2.49
C LYS A 225 5.66 -5.96 3.08
N GLN A 226 5.03 -7.10 2.78
CA GLN A 226 3.69 -7.41 3.26
C GLN A 226 3.61 -7.47 4.80
N HIS A 227 4.59 -8.09 5.46
CA HIS A 227 4.62 -8.16 6.92
C HIS A 227 4.81 -6.76 7.55
N PHE A 228 5.68 -5.93 6.97
CA PHE A 228 5.87 -4.55 7.40
C PHE A 228 4.58 -3.74 7.28
N PHE A 229 3.92 -3.76 6.11
CA PHE A 229 2.68 -3.03 5.90
C PHE A 229 1.54 -3.53 6.79
N ALA A 230 1.40 -4.85 6.97
CA ALA A 230 0.37 -5.41 7.85
C ALA A 230 0.52 -4.93 9.31
N LYS A 231 1.77 -4.84 9.81
CA LYS A 231 2.07 -4.36 11.17
C LYS A 231 1.90 -2.84 11.29
N GLU A 232 2.42 -2.09 10.32
CA GLU A 232 2.47 -0.63 10.37
C GLU A 232 1.14 0.04 10.04
N MET A 233 0.33 -0.55 9.17
CA MET A 233 -0.92 0.06 8.72
C MET A 233 -1.89 0.30 9.88
N GLY A 234 -2.02 -0.65 10.80
CA GLY A 234 -2.85 -0.48 12.01
C GLY A 234 -2.33 0.64 12.93
N ARG A 235 -1.01 0.71 13.13
CA ARG A 235 -0.37 1.73 13.98
C ARG A 235 -0.52 3.13 13.40
N VAL A 236 -0.20 3.30 12.12
CA VAL A 236 -0.30 4.59 11.40
C VAL A 236 -1.75 5.04 11.33
N MET A 237 -2.70 4.15 11.01
CA MET A 237 -4.12 4.48 10.96
C MET A 237 -4.65 4.91 12.34
N GLY A 238 -4.29 4.19 13.40
CA GLY A 238 -4.68 4.54 14.78
C GLY A 238 -4.18 5.93 15.20
N LEU A 239 -2.90 6.23 14.93
CA LEU A 239 -2.32 7.55 15.21
C LEU A 239 -2.96 8.66 14.37
N ALA A 240 -3.23 8.41 13.08
CA ALA A 240 -3.88 9.38 12.20
C ALA A 240 -5.31 9.72 12.68
N ILE A 241 -6.10 8.71 13.07
CA ILE A 241 -7.45 8.91 13.61
C ILE A 241 -7.38 9.67 14.93
N LEU A 242 -6.45 9.33 15.82
CA LEU A 242 -6.25 10.02 17.10
C LEU A 242 -5.93 11.51 16.88
N LEU A 243 -4.96 11.81 16.02
CA LEU A 243 -4.61 13.20 15.68
C LEU A 243 -5.77 13.93 15.03
N ALA A 244 -6.51 13.28 14.12
CA ALA A 244 -7.71 13.85 13.51
C ALA A 244 -8.78 14.19 14.57
N ILE A 245 -9.02 13.30 15.54
CA ILE A 245 -9.93 13.53 16.66
C ILE A 245 -9.49 14.76 17.47
N VAL A 246 -8.21 14.86 17.81
CA VAL A 246 -7.66 15.99 18.59
C VAL A 246 -7.85 17.32 17.86
N VAL A 247 -7.45 17.37 16.58
CA VAL A 247 -7.58 18.58 15.75
C VAL A 247 -9.05 18.98 15.58
N LEU A 248 -9.92 18.02 15.26
CA LEU A 248 -11.35 18.29 15.08
C LEU A 248 -12.02 18.71 16.40
N ALA A 249 -11.64 18.11 17.52
CA ALA A 249 -12.19 18.45 18.84
C ALA A 249 -11.84 19.90 19.21
N PHE A 250 -10.58 20.31 18.95
CA PHE A 250 -10.12 21.66 19.20
C PHE A 250 -10.78 22.68 18.24
N ALA A 251 -10.80 22.38 16.94
CA ALA A 251 -11.32 23.28 15.92
C ALA A 251 -12.85 23.47 16.02
N THR A 252 -13.60 22.39 16.21
CA THR A 252 -15.07 22.43 16.18
C THR A 252 -15.71 22.61 17.56
N LYS A 253 -15.00 22.25 18.64
CA LYS A 253 -15.50 22.24 20.02
C LYS A 253 -16.87 21.56 20.13
N SER A 254 -17.05 20.44 19.42
CA SER A 254 -18.34 19.75 19.29
C SER A 254 -18.15 18.28 18.95
N ILE A 255 -18.80 17.38 19.69
CA ILE A 255 -18.78 15.93 19.39
C ILE A 255 -19.26 15.64 17.97
N ARG A 256 -20.32 16.33 17.51
CA ARG A 256 -20.83 16.17 16.12
C ARG A 256 -19.85 16.70 15.09
N GLY A 257 -19.06 17.71 15.46
CA GLY A 257 -18.02 18.27 14.61
C GLY A 257 -16.77 17.38 14.49
N VAL A 258 -16.65 16.36 15.35
CA VAL A 258 -15.63 15.31 15.25
C VAL A 258 -16.19 14.07 14.55
N LEU A 259 -17.35 13.59 15.01
CA LEU A 259 -17.94 12.32 14.57
C LEU A 259 -18.30 12.33 13.08
N PHE A 260 -18.89 13.41 12.57
CA PHE A 260 -19.34 13.48 11.18
C PHE A 260 -18.18 13.47 10.17
N PRO A 261 -17.10 14.27 10.35
CA PRO A 261 -15.93 14.14 9.49
C PRO A 261 -15.37 12.72 9.45
N LEU A 262 -15.15 12.10 10.61
CA LEU A 262 -14.61 10.73 10.68
C LEU A 262 -15.53 9.72 9.99
N LEU A 263 -16.84 9.81 10.23
CA LEU A 263 -17.83 8.95 9.59
C LEU A 263 -17.79 9.10 8.07
N THR A 264 -17.74 10.32 7.55
CA THR A 264 -17.68 10.56 6.10
C THR A 264 -16.36 10.11 5.48
N SER A 265 -15.21 10.28 6.17
CA SER A 265 -13.92 9.79 5.71
C SER A 265 -13.91 8.27 5.59
N ILE A 266 -14.36 7.57 6.64
CA ILE A 266 -14.42 6.11 6.66
C ILE A 266 -15.38 5.60 5.58
N ALA A 267 -16.56 6.22 5.44
CA ALA A 267 -17.50 5.87 4.40
C ALA A 267 -16.91 6.03 2.98
N ALA A 268 -16.17 7.12 2.72
CA ALA A 268 -15.51 7.35 1.43
C ALA A 268 -14.45 6.27 1.10
N VAL A 269 -13.65 5.90 2.10
CA VAL A 269 -12.64 4.83 1.97
C VAL A 269 -13.29 3.47 1.74
N VAL A 270 -14.33 3.13 2.51
CA VAL A 270 -15.09 1.88 2.35
C VAL A 270 -15.76 1.83 0.97
N MET A 271 -16.32 2.93 0.49
CA MET A 271 -16.91 2.99 -0.84
C MET A 271 -15.88 2.78 -1.95
N LEU A 272 -14.68 3.36 -1.83
CA LEU A 272 -13.60 3.14 -2.79
C LEU A 272 -13.19 1.66 -2.86
N TYR A 273 -12.74 1.09 -1.74
CA TYR A 273 -12.20 -0.28 -1.75
C TYR A 273 -13.28 -1.34 -1.92
N GLY A 274 -14.48 -1.06 -1.42
CA GLY A 274 -15.64 -1.89 -1.65
C GLY A 274 -16.00 -1.99 -3.13
N LEU A 275 -16.02 -0.85 -3.83
CA LEU A 275 -16.29 -0.82 -5.26
C LEU A 275 -15.21 -1.54 -6.06
N THR A 276 -13.93 -1.34 -5.73
CA THR A 276 -12.84 -2.05 -6.41
C THR A 276 -12.91 -3.55 -6.20
N GLY A 277 -13.30 -4.01 -5.01
CA GLY A 277 -13.50 -5.43 -4.73
C GLY A 277 -14.69 -6.05 -5.48
N HIS A 278 -15.77 -5.30 -5.71
CA HIS A 278 -16.89 -5.77 -6.56
C HIS A 278 -16.51 -5.84 -8.03
N ILE A 279 -15.69 -4.92 -8.51
CA ILE A 279 -15.22 -4.89 -9.91
C ILE A 279 -14.10 -5.94 -10.13
N GLY A 280 -13.47 -6.43 -9.07
CA GLY A 280 -12.29 -7.31 -9.17
C GLY A 280 -11.05 -6.57 -9.66
N TYR A 281 -10.96 -5.26 -9.41
CA TYR A 281 -9.80 -4.47 -9.79
C TYR A 281 -8.63 -4.78 -8.85
N LYS A 282 -7.54 -5.33 -9.39
CA LYS A 282 -6.33 -5.62 -8.63
C LYS A 282 -5.57 -4.34 -8.27
N ILE A 283 -5.23 -4.17 -7.00
CA ILE A 283 -4.62 -2.95 -6.47
C ILE A 283 -3.20 -3.26 -6.02
N ASP A 284 -2.22 -2.46 -6.44
CA ASP A 284 -0.87 -2.56 -5.86
C ASP A 284 -0.90 -2.22 -4.36
N SER A 285 -0.36 -3.13 -3.55
CA SER A 285 -0.39 -3.03 -2.09
C SER A 285 0.23 -1.72 -1.57
N SER A 286 1.29 -1.23 -2.22
CA SER A 286 2.01 -0.01 -1.79
C SER A 286 1.29 1.28 -2.16
N MET A 287 0.45 1.26 -3.21
CA MET A 287 -0.30 2.43 -3.66
C MET A 287 -1.61 2.66 -2.90
N THR A 288 -2.07 1.69 -2.10
CA THR A 288 -3.33 1.79 -1.33
C THR A 288 -3.33 2.98 -0.35
N SER A 289 -2.20 3.37 0.23
CA SER A 289 -2.19 4.43 1.25
C SER A 289 -2.57 5.82 0.70
N ILE A 290 -2.34 6.08 -0.60
CA ILE A 290 -2.49 7.41 -1.18
C ILE A 290 -3.97 7.88 -1.18
N PRO A 291 -4.93 7.12 -1.73
CA PRO A 291 -6.35 7.48 -1.65
C PRO A 291 -6.84 7.69 -0.21
N VAL A 292 -6.41 6.84 0.73
CA VAL A 292 -6.84 6.91 2.13
C VAL A 292 -6.41 8.21 2.79
N ILE A 293 -5.12 8.55 2.69
CA ILE A 293 -4.58 9.77 3.33
C ILE A 293 -5.30 11.00 2.78
N LEU A 294 -5.49 11.06 1.46
CA LEU A 294 -6.18 12.20 0.85
C LEU A 294 -7.67 12.26 1.24
N ALA A 295 -8.35 11.11 1.32
CA ALA A 295 -9.74 11.04 1.75
C ALA A 295 -9.94 11.67 3.12
N PHE A 296 -9.08 11.30 4.08
CA PHE A 296 -9.12 11.89 5.42
C PHE A 296 -8.85 13.40 5.39
N ALA A 297 -7.80 13.84 4.69
CA ALA A 297 -7.45 15.26 4.62
C ALA A 297 -8.59 16.12 4.05
N ILE A 298 -9.17 15.70 2.94
CA ILE A 298 -10.25 16.44 2.25
C ILE A 298 -11.56 16.38 3.02
N ALA A 299 -11.93 15.21 3.54
CA ALA A 299 -13.15 15.05 4.33
C ALA A 299 -13.10 15.93 5.58
N ILE A 300 -11.96 15.98 6.27
CA ILE A 300 -11.76 16.85 7.43
C ILE A 300 -11.91 18.33 7.03
N ALA A 301 -11.23 18.76 5.96
CA ALA A 301 -11.30 20.15 5.49
C ALA A 301 -12.73 20.58 5.16
N TYR A 302 -13.46 19.81 4.34
CA TYR A 302 -14.82 20.15 3.93
C TYR A 302 -15.80 20.14 5.10
N ASN A 303 -15.68 19.17 6.00
CA ASN A 303 -16.52 19.12 7.21
C ASN A 303 -16.23 20.29 8.16
N ILE A 304 -14.97 20.71 8.35
CA ILE A 304 -14.64 21.86 9.21
C ILE A 304 -15.30 23.12 8.68
N HIS A 305 -15.21 23.40 7.37
CA HIS A 305 -15.86 24.57 6.78
C HIS A 305 -17.38 24.50 6.92
N LEU A 306 -17.99 23.38 6.53
CA LEU A 306 -19.44 23.19 6.59
C LEU A 306 -19.98 23.27 8.02
N PHE A 307 -19.34 22.57 8.96
CA PHE A 307 -19.74 22.53 10.36
C PHE A 307 -19.53 23.88 11.05
N SER A 308 -18.43 24.57 10.79
CA SER A 308 -18.15 25.88 11.40
C SER A 308 -19.14 26.93 10.95
N TYR A 309 -19.50 26.93 9.65
CA TYR A 309 -20.50 27.84 9.12
C TYR A 309 -21.90 27.51 9.66
N PHE A 310 -22.28 26.23 9.69
CA PHE A 310 -23.50 25.78 10.35
C PHE A 310 -23.58 26.26 11.81
N LYS A 311 -22.50 26.07 12.58
CA LYS A 311 -22.43 26.47 14.00
C LYS A 311 -22.58 27.98 14.15
N LYS A 312 -21.94 28.77 13.27
CA LYS A 312 -22.08 30.22 13.22
C LYS A 312 -23.55 30.61 13.00
N GLN A 313 -24.19 30.11 11.94
CA GLN A 313 -25.59 30.46 11.64
C GLN A 313 -26.59 29.94 12.68
N PHE A 314 -26.32 28.77 13.27
CA PHE A 314 -27.13 28.26 14.37
C PHE A 314 -27.06 29.15 15.61
N THR A 315 -25.94 29.85 15.83
CA THR A 315 -25.78 30.82 16.91
C THR A 315 -26.59 32.10 16.65
N PHE A 316 -26.72 32.52 15.39
CA PHE A 316 -27.53 33.67 14.97
C PHE A 316 -29.03 33.40 15.05
N HIS A 317 -29.49 32.30 14.45
CA HIS A 317 -30.93 32.06 14.29
C HIS A 317 -31.54 31.18 15.38
N GLY A 318 -30.74 30.31 16.00
CA GLY A 318 -31.24 29.27 16.90
C GLY A 318 -32.05 28.15 16.21
N LYS A 319 -32.42 28.35 14.93
CA LYS A 319 -33.18 27.40 14.10
C LYS A 319 -32.23 26.53 13.29
N ARG A 320 -32.28 25.22 13.54
CA ARG A 320 -31.30 24.26 13.02
C ARG A 320 -31.40 24.06 11.52
N LYS A 321 -32.62 23.88 11.01
CA LYS A 321 -32.87 23.69 9.58
C LYS A 321 -32.46 24.91 8.75
N VAL A 322 -32.70 26.11 9.27
CA VAL A 322 -32.29 27.37 8.64
C VAL A 322 -30.76 27.45 8.57
N ALA A 323 -30.07 27.17 9.68
CA ALA A 323 -28.61 27.17 9.70
C ALA A 323 -27.98 26.13 8.76
N VAL A 324 -28.58 24.94 8.63
CA VAL A 324 -28.13 23.93 7.65
C VAL A 324 -28.35 24.42 6.22
N LYS A 325 -29.51 25.00 5.94
CA LYS A 325 -29.85 25.53 4.62
C LYS A 325 -28.83 26.58 4.18
N GLU A 326 -28.60 27.58 5.01
CA GLU A 326 -27.61 28.65 4.74
C GLU A 326 -26.19 28.10 4.58
N ALA A 327 -25.79 27.13 5.39
CA ALA A 327 -24.47 26.51 5.28
C ALA A 327 -24.27 25.82 3.92
N VAL A 328 -25.27 25.08 3.43
CA VAL A 328 -25.21 24.42 2.11
C VAL A 328 -25.29 25.44 0.97
N THR A 329 -26.13 26.46 1.08
CA THR A 329 -26.26 27.54 0.09
C THR A 329 -24.92 28.24 -0.15
N GLU A 330 -24.20 28.58 0.93
CA GLU A 330 -22.98 29.37 0.85
C GLU A 330 -21.72 28.55 0.59
N LEU A 331 -21.65 27.32 1.14
CA LEU A 331 -20.44 26.48 1.01
C LEU A 331 -20.53 25.41 -0.07
N GLY A 332 -21.73 25.15 -0.61
CA GLY A 332 -21.92 24.11 -1.62
C GLY A 332 -21.06 24.32 -2.86
N TRP A 333 -21.04 25.54 -3.40
CA TRP A 333 -20.22 25.87 -4.58
C TRP A 333 -18.71 25.84 -4.31
N PRO A 334 -18.18 26.52 -3.27
CA PRO A 334 -16.76 26.43 -2.93
C PRO A 334 -16.26 25.00 -2.73
N ILE A 335 -17.04 24.15 -2.04
CA ILE A 335 -16.68 22.75 -1.79
C ILE A 335 -16.71 21.95 -3.10
N LEU A 336 -17.76 22.08 -3.91
CA LEU A 336 -17.85 21.40 -5.21
C LEU A 336 -16.71 21.81 -6.15
N PHE A 337 -16.41 23.11 -6.23
CA PHE A 337 -15.35 23.62 -7.09
C PHE A 337 -13.97 23.09 -6.65
N SER A 338 -13.67 23.12 -5.35
CA SER A 338 -12.45 22.55 -4.79
C SER A 338 -12.33 21.04 -5.07
N ALA A 339 -13.43 20.29 -4.96
CA ALA A 339 -13.44 18.87 -5.26
C ALA A 339 -13.16 18.61 -6.75
N LEU A 340 -13.78 19.39 -7.65
CA LEU A 340 -13.57 19.26 -9.09
C LEU A 340 -12.13 19.57 -9.51
N THR A 341 -11.51 20.61 -8.97
CA THR A 341 -10.10 20.92 -9.27
C THR A 341 -9.17 19.82 -8.76
N THR A 342 -9.44 19.30 -7.57
CA THR A 342 -8.69 18.18 -7.00
C THR A 342 -8.85 16.93 -7.86
N MET A 343 -10.08 16.50 -8.16
CA MET A 343 -10.34 15.36 -9.05
C MET A 343 -9.64 15.51 -10.41
N SER A 344 -9.70 16.70 -11.01
CA SER A 344 -9.01 16.98 -12.27
C SER A 344 -7.50 16.79 -12.16
N ALA A 345 -6.88 17.25 -11.08
CA ALA A 345 -5.46 17.07 -10.81
C ALA A 345 -5.10 15.59 -10.65
N LEU A 346 -5.88 14.80 -9.91
CA LEU A 346 -5.61 13.37 -9.72
C LEU A 346 -5.84 12.56 -11.01
N LEU A 347 -6.80 12.94 -11.85
CA LEU A 347 -7.04 12.24 -13.11
C LEU A 347 -5.88 12.38 -14.10
N THR A 348 -4.97 13.35 -13.92
CA THR A 348 -3.76 13.46 -14.76
C THR A 348 -2.84 12.23 -14.68
N PHE A 349 -2.88 11.49 -13.57
CA PHE A 349 -2.12 10.23 -13.43
C PHE A 349 -2.53 9.15 -14.45
N LEU A 350 -3.70 9.28 -15.09
CA LEU A 350 -4.15 8.37 -16.15
C LEU A 350 -3.25 8.39 -17.40
N VAL A 351 -2.57 9.50 -17.63
CA VAL A 351 -1.66 9.68 -18.77
C VAL A 351 -0.39 8.84 -18.59
N ILE A 352 -0.01 8.51 -17.35
CA ILE A 352 1.21 7.76 -17.07
C ILE A 352 0.99 6.29 -17.46
N PRO A 353 1.87 5.67 -18.26
CA PRO A 353 1.71 4.30 -18.73
C PRO A 353 2.10 3.26 -17.66
N MET A 354 1.60 3.42 -16.43
CA MET A 354 1.79 2.47 -15.33
C MET A 354 0.45 2.20 -14.62
N LYS A 355 0.03 0.93 -14.54
CA LYS A 355 -1.24 0.53 -13.92
C LYS A 355 -1.42 1.07 -12.49
N PRO A 356 -0.41 0.98 -11.58
CA PRO A 356 -0.55 1.45 -10.20
C PRO A 356 -0.82 2.96 -10.13
N LEU A 357 -0.22 3.75 -11.02
CA LEU A 357 -0.46 5.19 -11.07
C LEU A 357 -1.83 5.53 -11.65
N ARG A 358 -2.32 4.77 -12.63
CA ARG A 358 -3.71 4.90 -13.10
C ARG A 358 -4.71 4.64 -11.97
N PHE A 359 -4.45 3.64 -11.12
CA PHE A 359 -5.24 3.41 -9.92
C PHE A 359 -5.15 4.58 -8.93
N VAL A 360 -3.96 5.12 -8.67
CA VAL A 360 -3.82 6.32 -7.83
C VAL A 360 -4.69 7.46 -8.37
N GLY A 361 -4.71 7.68 -9.69
CA GLY A 361 -5.56 8.70 -10.30
C GLY A 361 -7.06 8.46 -10.12
N ILE A 362 -7.56 7.34 -10.62
CA ILE A 362 -9.01 7.01 -10.57
C ILE A 362 -9.47 6.80 -9.13
N GLY A 363 -8.72 6.02 -8.35
CA GLY A 363 -9.07 5.66 -6.98
C GLY A 363 -9.12 6.88 -6.07
N THR A 364 -8.11 7.75 -6.16
CA THR A 364 -8.09 8.98 -5.37
C THR A 364 -9.19 9.95 -5.81
N ALA A 365 -9.39 10.17 -7.12
CA ALA A 365 -10.47 11.01 -7.62
C ALA A 365 -11.86 10.50 -7.22
N SER A 366 -12.07 9.18 -7.24
CA SER A 366 -13.29 8.53 -6.77
C SER A 366 -13.50 8.74 -5.27
N CYS A 367 -12.43 8.69 -4.47
CA CYS A 367 -12.51 8.96 -3.04
C CYS A 367 -12.88 10.42 -2.73
N VAL A 368 -12.34 11.38 -3.50
CA VAL A 368 -12.76 12.79 -3.43
C VAL A 368 -14.24 12.94 -3.79
N LEU A 369 -14.70 12.28 -4.87
CA LEU A 369 -16.11 12.28 -5.27
C LEU A 369 -17.01 11.72 -4.16
N PHE A 370 -16.67 10.57 -3.60
CA PHE A 370 -17.43 9.96 -2.50
C PHE A 370 -17.45 10.83 -1.24
N THR A 371 -16.32 11.46 -0.92
CA THR A 371 -16.21 12.43 0.18
C THR A 371 -17.13 13.62 -0.06
N LEU A 372 -17.08 14.20 -1.26
CA LEU A 372 -17.95 15.32 -1.66
C LEU A 372 -19.43 14.96 -1.52
N LEU A 373 -19.85 13.78 -2.01
CA LEU A 373 -21.22 13.31 -1.90
C LEU A 373 -21.65 13.13 -0.43
N MET A 374 -20.80 12.51 0.39
CA MET A 374 -21.10 12.35 1.81
C MET A 374 -21.18 13.70 2.55
N VAL A 375 -20.30 14.64 2.25
CA VAL A 375 -20.29 15.96 2.90
C VAL A 375 -21.46 16.84 2.44
N LEU A 376 -21.83 16.85 1.17
CA LEU A 376 -22.91 17.70 0.68
C LEU A 376 -24.32 17.14 0.93
N PHE A 377 -24.47 15.82 1.08
CA PHE A 377 -25.79 15.20 1.29
C PHE A 377 -25.97 14.63 2.69
N LEU A 378 -25.09 13.74 3.14
CA LEU A 378 -25.24 13.04 4.41
C LEU A 378 -25.05 13.99 5.61
N VAL A 379 -24.03 14.84 5.58
CA VAL A 379 -23.72 15.73 6.72
C VAL A 379 -24.84 16.75 6.99
N PRO A 380 -25.38 17.50 5.99
CA PRO A 380 -26.53 18.36 6.20
C PRO A 380 -27.77 17.61 6.69
N ALA A 381 -28.03 16.40 6.17
CA ALA A 381 -29.14 15.57 6.63
C ALA A 381 -29.00 15.23 8.13
N LEU A 382 -27.80 14.81 8.56
CA LEU A 382 -27.49 14.54 9.97
C LEU A 382 -27.54 15.79 10.85
N LEU A 383 -27.00 16.92 10.37
CA LEU A 383 -27.01 18.19 11.09
C LEU A 383 -28.42 18.76 11.26
N SER A 384 -29.36 18.42 10.37
CA SER A 384 -30.75 18.85 10.47
C SER A 384 -31.50 18.25 11.67
N PHE A 385 -30.96 17.21 12.31
CA PHE A 385 -31.52 16.60 13.51
C PHE A 385 -31.06 17.29 14.80
N GLY A 386 -32.01 17.55 15.69
CA GLY A 386 -31.78 18.11 17.02
C GLY A 386 -32.80 19.20 17.35
N LYS A 387 -32.78 19.65 18.60
CA LYS A 387 -33.67 20.74 19.06
C LYS A 387 -33.13 22.09 18.59
N ASP A 388 -34.06 22.99 18.26
CA ASP A 388 -33.78 24.41 18.12
C ASP A 388 -33.43 25.00 19.50
N LYS A 389 -32.72 26.12 19.50
CA LYS A 389 -32.35 26.87 20.70
C LYS A 389 -32.70 28.34 20.51
N GLU A 390 -32.74 29.10 21.60
CA GLU A 390 -32.82 30.56 21.45
C GLU A 390 -31.52 31.11 20.84
N PRO A 391 -31.61 32.17 20.01
CA PRO A 391 -30.45 32.91 19.54
C PRO A 391 -29.55 33.37 20.68
N HIS A 392 -28.24 33.48 20.42
CA HIS A 392 -27.29 33.91 21.44
C HIS A 392 -27.66 35.31 22.01
N PRO A 393 -27.59 35.53 23.33
CA PRO A 393 -28.06 36.77 23.98
C PRO A 393 -27.46 38.05 23.39
N VAL A 394 -26.17 38.02 23.03
CA VAL A 394 -25.44 39.15 22.42
C VAL A 394 -26.02 39.55 21.05
N ILE A 395 -26.56 38.58 20.29
CA ILE A 395 -27.19 38.81 18.98
C ILE A 395 -28.62 39.31 19.17
N ARG A 396 -29.30 38.81 20.22
CA ARG A 396 -30.63 39.27 20.65
C ARG A 396 -30.59 40.75 21.09
N GLN A 397 -29.55 41.17 21.80
CA GLN A 397 -29.36 42.57 22.27
C GLN A 397 -29.02 43.56 21.16
N LYS A 398 -28.35 43.13 20.08
CA LYS A 398 -28.07 43.99 18.90
C LYS A 398 -29.27 44.13 17.96
N GLY A 399 -30.45 43.63 18.34
CA GLY A 399 -31.71 43.89 17.66
C GLY A 399 -31.73 43.50 16.19
N GLY A 400 -31.56 42.20 15.86
CA GLY A 400 -32.07 41.62 14.60
C GLY A 400 -31.72 42.33 13.28
N CYS A 401 -30.71 43.20 13.23
CA CYS A 401 -30.34 43.95 12.04
C CYS A 401 -29.50 43.08 11.10
N CYS A 402 -30.16 42.12 10.45
CA CYS A 402 -29.79 41.63 9.12
C CYS A 402 -31.07 41.12 8.43
N SER A 403 -32.07 41.99 8.34
CA SER A 403 -33.09 41.88 7.30
C SER A 403 -32.43 42.21 5.96
N THR A 404 -32.31 41.21 5.10
CA THR A 404 -32.43 41.33 3.63
C THR A 404 -31.80 42.59 3.01
N ALA A 405 -30.50 42.55 2.70
CA ALA A 405 -29.97 43.35 1.60
C ALA A 405 -30.02 42.46 0.34
N LYS A 406 -30.71 42.96 -0.67
CA LYS A 406 -31.04 42.33 -1.97
C LYS A 406 -29.83 41.84 -2.75
#